data_AF-A0A1Q9CGC1-F1
#
_entry.id   AF-A0A1Q9CGC1-F1
#
_cell.length_a   1.000
_cell.length_b   1.000
_cell.length_c   1.000
_cell.angle_alpha   90.00
_cell.angle_beta   90.00
_cell.angle_gamma   90.00
#
_symmetry.space_group_name_H-M   'P 1'
#
loop_
_entity.id
_entity.type
_entity.pdbx_description
1 polymer ?
#
loop_
_entity_poly.entity_id
_entity_poly.type
_entity_poly.pdbx_seq_one_letter_code
_entity_poly.pdbx_strand_id
1 'polypeptide(L)'
;MWYWARFVFGVWIELPLYCLQTKRWEWAQRLLAGLGSYVITSVLLAKYVNFTATFYVFNLTYIIAMSALAFGNWSQHIFINPEDSTSNFGLTYNCLDNGANKRTFNDGYHAIHHINARLHWSEIPEYFLNNKDKHLQGGALTFRGLDFFEVGMFTMTKQLRKVAEHYVHLGSEDTAPTVEEVEAKLRKWLAPIHRDPVADKERCSCNSHDCEVSRCQACLLVSSGLASQRLDNCCMCST
;
A
#
# COMPACT_ATOMS: atom_id res chain seq x y z
N MET A 1 4.17 -13.27 -9.92
CA MET A 1 5.12 -12.74 -10.93
C MET A 1 4.47 -11.79 -11.93
N TRP A 2 3.28 -12.08 -12.48
CA TRP A 2 2.60 -11.19 -13.43
C TRP A 2 2.39 -9.75 -12.90
N TYR A 3 1.96 -9.59 -11.64
CA TYR A 3 1.85 -8.28 -10.98
C TYR A 3 3.15 -7.47 -11.06
N TRP A 4 4.30 -8.10 -10.80
CA TRP A 4 5.59 -7.42 -10.73
C TRP A 4 6.04 -6.99 -12.13
N ALA A 5 5.94 -7.87 -13.12
CA ALA A 5 6.27 -7.52 -14.50
C ALA A 5 5.37 -6.38 -15.01
N ARG A 6 4.07 -6.43 -14.70
CA ARG A 6 3.13 -5.37 -15.04
C ARG A 6 3.44 -4.05 -14.32
N PHE A 7 3.85 -4.09 -13.05
CA PHE A 7 4.25 -2.89 -12.33
C PHE A 7 5.56 -2.31 -12.84
N VAL A 8 6.60 -3.12 -13.07
CA VAL A 8 7.93 -2.64 -13.48
C VAL A 8 7.93 -2.16 -14.94
N PHE A 9 7.29 -2.90 -15.85
CA PHE A 9 7.30 -2.58 -17.28
C PHE A 9 6.01 -1.92 -17.76
N GLY A 10 4.85 -2.41 -17.31
CA GLY A 10 3.55 -1.91 -17.74
C GLY A 10 3.23 -0.49 -17.24
N VAL A 11 3.78 -0.06 -16.10
CA VAL A 11 3.51 1.28 -15.53
C VAL A 11 3.86 2.43 -16.49
N TRP A 12 4.88 2.25 -17.35
CA TRP A 12 5.30 3.22 -18.37
C TRP A 12 4.23 3.51 -19.41
N ILE A 13 3.27 2.59 -19.57
CA ILE A 13 2.22 2.65 -20.59
C ILE A 13 0.87 2.82 -19.90
N GLU A 14 0.56 1.98 -18.93
CA GLU A 14 -0.75 1.92 -18.28
C GLU A 14 -1.08 3.20 -17.52
N LEU A 15 -0.12 3.78 -16.79
CA LEU A 15 -0.36 5.00 -16.02
C LEU A 15 -0.60 6.24 -16.91
N PRO A 16 0.22 6.53 -17.95
CA PRO A 16 -0.11 7.60 -18.89
C PRO A 16 -1.44 7.36 -19.61
N LEU A 17 -1.69 6.13 -20.11
CA LEU A 17 -2.96 5.81 -20.77
C LEU A 17 -4.15 6.04 -19.85
N TYR A 18 -4.06 5.62 -18.59
CA TYR A 18 -5.08 5.84 -17.59
C TYR A 18 -5.35 7.35 -17.37
N CYS A 19 -4.31 8.16 -17.22
CA CYS A 19 -4.47 9.61 -17.06
C CYS A 19 -5.13 10.27 -18.29
N LEU A 20 -4.78 9.83 -19.50
CA LEU A 20 -5.39 10.32 -20.75
C LEU A 20 -6.85 9.89 -20.86
N GLN A 21 -7.17 8.62 -20.59
CA GLN A 21 -8.53 8.07 -20.63
C GLN A 21 -9.46 8.75 -19.60
N THR A 22 -8.93 9.04 -18.41
CA THR A 22 -9.67 9.73 -17.33
C THR A 22 -9.64 11.25 -17.45
N LYS A 23 -9.08 11.80 -18.54
CA LYS A 23 -8.98 13.24 -18.81
C LYS A 23 -8.26 14.03 -17.71
N ARG A 24 -7.36 13.39 -16.97
CA ARG A 24 -6.48 14.01 -15.96
C ARG A 24 -5.27 14.63 -16.66
N TRP A 25 -5.52 15.64 -17.51
CA TRP A 25 -4.53 16.18 -18.45
C TRP A 25 -3.29 16.75 -17.78
N GLU A 26 -3.46 17.43 -16.64
CA GLU A 26 -2.33 17.97 -15.88
C GLU A 26 -1.38 16.85 -15.42
N TRP A 27 -1.93 15.77 -14.85
CA TRP A 27 -1.15 14.60 -14.44
C TRP A 27 -0.52 13.87 -15.62
N ALA A 28 -1.26 13.74 -16.73
CA ALA A 28 -0.73 13.15 -17.96
C ALA A 28 0.47 13.95 -18.48
N GLN A 29 0.40 15.28 -18.50
CA GLN A 29 1.50 16.15 -18.92
C GLN A 29 2.72 16.02 -18.01
N ARG A 30 2.53 16.12 -16.68
CA ARG A 30 3.61 15.97 -15.69
C ARG A 30 4.30 14.61 -15.82
N LEU A 31 3.52 13.55 -16.00
CA LEU A 31 4.02 12.20 -16.15
C LEU A 31 4.78 12.00 -17.47
N LEU A 32 4.21 12.43 -18.60
CA LEU A 32 4.86 12.32 -19.92
C LEU A 32 6.15 13.16 -19.96
N ALA A 33 6.16 14.34 -19.36
CA ALA A 33 7.37 15.16 -19.24
C ALA A 33 8.43 14.48 -18.36
N GLY A 34 8.04 13.90 -17.22
CA GLY A 34 8.93 13.16 -16.33
C GLY A 34 9.52 11.91 -16.98
N LEU A 35 8.69 11.04 -17.55
CA LEU A 35 9.14 9.83 -18.25
C LEU A 35 9.97 10.18 -19.49
N GLY A 36 9.52 11.15 -20.28
CA GLY A 36 10.22 11.60 -21.48
C GLY A 36 11.60 12.18 -21.15
N SER A 37 11.70 13.06 -20.15
CA SER A 37 12.99 13.62 -19.73
C SER A 37 13.93 12.56 -19.18
N TYR A 38 13.44 11.58 -18.41
CA TYR A 38 14.25 10.46 -17.92
C TYR A 38 14.81 9.62 -19.08
N VAL A 39 13.97 9.21 -20.03
CA VAL A 39 14.38 8.40 -21.19
C VAL A 39 15.35 9.16 -22.09
N ILE A 40 15.03 10.40 -22.45
CA ILE A 40 15.87 11.24 -23.30
C ILE A 40 17.24 11.45 -22.64
N THR A 41 17.27 11.82 -21.36
CA THR A 41 18.54 12.02 -20.64
C THR A 41 19.35 10.74 -20.59
N SER A 42 18.72 9.61 -20.29
CA SER A 42 19.41 8.31 -20.27
C SER A 42 20.00 7.95 -21.65
N VAL A 43 19.27 8.19 -22.74
CA VAL A 43 19.77 7.93 -24.10
C VAL A 43 20.93 8.87 -24.46
N LEU A 44 20.81 10.16 -24.14
CA LEU A 44 21.84 11.15 -24.43
C LEU A 44 23.13 10.86 -23.64
N LEU A 45 23.03 10.54 -22.35
CA LEU A 45 24.18 10.19 -21.52
C LEU A 45 24.83 8.88 -21.98
N ALA A 46 24.02 7.87 -22.35
CA ALA A 46 24.52 6.61 -22.86
C ALA A 46 25.29 6.78 -24.18
N LYS A 47 24.80 7.66 -25.06
CA LYS A 47 25.38 7.90 -26.39
C LYS A 47 26.60 8.82 -26.36
N TYR A 48 26.54 9.92 -25.59
CA TYR A 48 27.52 11.00 -25.66
C TYR A 48 28.48 11.07 -24.48
N VAL A 49 28.22 10.36 -23.38
CA VAL A 49 29.08 10.38 -22.18
C VAL A 49 29.69 9.00 -21.92
N ASN A 50 28.87 8.04 -21.49
CA ASN A 50 29.32 6.68 -21.23
C ASN A 50 28.13 5.72 -21.08
N PHE A 51 28.04 4.72 -21.96
CA PHE A 51 26.99 3.72 -21.91
C PHE A 51 26.98 2.94 -20.60
N THR A 52 28.14 2.43 -20.15
CA THR A 52 28.27 1.59 -18.97
C THR A 52 27.81 2.34 -17.71
N ALA A 53 28.35 3.53 -17.46
CA ALA A 53 27.97 4.33 -16.30
C ALA A 53 26.47 4.65 -16.32
N THR A 54 25.93 5.01 -17.48
CA THR A 54 24.49 5.32 -17.62
C THR A 54 23.61 4.09 -17.36
N PHE A 55 24.03 2.91 -17.84
CA PHE A 55 23.31 1.67 -17.58
C PHE A 55 23.25 1.36 -16.08
N TYR A 56 24.39 1.40 -15.37
CA TYR A 56 24.42 1.07 -13.95
C TYR A 56 23.73 2.12 -13.08
N VAL A 57 23.95 3.41 -13.33
CA VAL A 57 23.44 4.49 -12.47
C VAL A 57 21.93 4.71 -12.67
N PHE A 58 21.44 4.65 -13.90
CA PHE A 58 20.03 4.94 -14.20
C PHE A 58 19.22 3.65 -14.39
N ASN A 59 19.55 2.85 -15.40
CA ASN A 59 18.70 1.74 -15.83
C ASN A 59 18.65 0.60 -14.81
N LEU A 60 19.81 0.15 -14.33
CA LEU A 60 19.88 -0.92 -13.34
C LEU A 60 19.30 -0.46 -12.00
N THR A 61 19.68 0.73 -11.51
CA THR A 61 19.10 1.32 -10.29
C THR A 61 17.58 1.43 -10.39
N TYR A 62 17.04 1.86 -11.53
CA TYR A 62 15.60 1.91 -11.77
C TYR A 62 14.95 0.53 -11.65
N ILE A 63 15.48 -0.48 -12.33
CA ILE A 63 14.93 -1.84 -12.29
C ILE A 63 14.93 -2.39 -10.85
N ILE A 64 16.03 -2.21 -10.12
CA ILE A 64 16.16 -2.66 -8.74
C ILE A 64 15.17 -1.91 -7.84
N ALA A 65 15.17 -0.58 -7.88
CA ALA A 65 14.31 0.26 -7.05
C ALA A 65 12.83 -0.02 -7.31
N MET A 66 12.42 -0.10 -8.58
CA MET A 66 11.03 -0.38 -8.94
C MET A 66 10.61 -1.79 -8.54
N SER A 67 11.48 -2.78 -8.69
CA SER A 67 11.19 -4.14 -8.24
C SER A 67 11.02 -4.20 -6.71
N ALA A 68 11.91 -3.52 -5.97
CA ALA A 68 11.85 -3.44 -4.51
C ALA A 68 10.59 -2.69 -4.03
N LEU A 69 10.24 -1.56 -4.65
CA LEU A 69 9.03 -0.79 -4.33
C LEU A 69 7.75 -1.56 -4.68
N ALA A 70 7.72 -2.24 -5.83
CA ALA A 70 6.59 -3.08 -6.22
C ALA A 70 6.36 -4.20 -5.21
N PHE A 71 7.45 -4.86 -4.80
CA PHE A 71 7.38 -5.95 -3.83
C PHE A 71 7.01 -5.44 -2.44
N GLY A 72 7.62 -4.35 -1.98
CA GLY A 72 7.30 -3.72 -0.69
C GLY A 72 5.83 -3.32 -0.61
N ASN A 73 5.33 -2.58 -1.60
CA ASN A 73 3.93 -2.16 -1.66
C ASN A 73 2.97 -3.35 -1.71
N TRP A 74 3.26 -4.34 -2.55
CA TRP A 74 2.45 -5.56 -2.60
C TRP A 74 2.44 -6.29 -1.25
N SER A 75 3.59 -6.42 -0.60
CA SER A 75 3.71 -7.13 0.66
C SER A 75 2.96 -6.40 1.78
N GLN A 76 3.10 -5.07 1.86
CA GLN A 76 2.36 -4.19 2.79
C GLN A 76 0.83 -4.32 2.68
N HIS A 77 0.32 -4.75 1.52
CA HIS A 77 -1.10 -4.86 1.19
C HIS A 77 -1.54 -6.29 0.82
N ILE A 78 -0.75 -7.29 1.20
CA ILE A 78 -0.97 -8.67 0.76
C ILE A 78 -2.20 -9.32 1.42
N PHE A 79 -2.51 -8.93 2.67
CA PHE A 79 -3.65 -9.45 3.42
C PHE A 79 -4.75 -8.39 3.44
N ILE A 80 -5.90 -8.74 2.86
CA ILE A 80 -7.07 -7.86 2.84
C ILE A 80 -8.24 -8.57 3.52
N ASN A 81 -8.87 -7.91 4.49
CA ASN A 81 -10.08 -8.41 5.13
C ASN A 81 -11.22 -8.45 4.11
N PRO A 82 -11.78 -9.63 3.77
CA PRO A 82 -12.88 -9.70 2.81
C PRO A 82 -14.19 -9.11 3.34
N GLU A 83 -14.37 -9.05 4.66
CA GLU A 83 -15.61 -8.54 5.28
C GLU A 83 -15.63 -7.01 5.36
N ASP A 84 -14.44 -6.39 5.43
CA ASP A 84 -14.27 -4.94 5.44
C ASP A 84 -13.02 -4.52 4.66
N SER A 85 -13.09 -4.70 3.34
CA SER A 85 -11.97 -4.42 2.43
C SER A 85 -11.67 -2.94 2.22
N THR A 86 -12.48 -2.05 2.81
CA THR A 86 -12.34 -0.59 2.74
C THR A 86 -11.70 0.03 3.97
N SER A 87 -11.62 -0.70 5.08
CA SER A 87 -11.04 -0.19 6.31
C SER A 87 -9.52 -0.19 6.26
N ASN A 88 -8.91 0.90 6.71
CA ASN A 88 -7.45 1.02 6.88
C ASN A 88 -6.87 -0.06 7.82
N PHE A 89 -7.67 -0.63 8.73
CA PHE A 89 -7.26 -1.76 9.57
C PHE A 89 -7.31 -3.10 8.84
N GLY A 90 -8.13 -3.21 7.79
CA GLY A 90 -8.37 -4.43 7.04
C GLY A 90 -7.60 -4.51 5.72
N LEU A 91 -7.11 -3.40 5.17
CA LEU A 91 -6.36 -3.36 3.89
C LEU A 91 -4.83 -3.42 4.05
N THR A 92 -4.34 -3.40 5.29
CA THR A 92 -2.93 -3.48 5.63
C THR A 92 -2.75 -3.95 7.08
N TYR A 93 -1.50 -3.99 7.56
CA TYR A 93 -1.12 -4.56 8.85
C TYR A 93 0.15 -3.90 9.39
N ASN A 94 0.46 -4.17 10.65
CA ASN A 94 1.66 -3.67 11.31
C ASN A 94 2.73 -4.76 11.46
N CYS A 95 3.99 -4.35 11.36
CA CYS A 95 5.20 -5.12 11.59
C CYS A 95 6.04 -4.39 12.65
N LEU A 96 6.05 -4.90 13.86
CA LEU A 96 6.67 -4.29 15.04
C LEU A 96 8.03 -4.89 15.35
N ASP A 97 8.86 -4.15 16.08
CA ASP A 97 10.10 -4.65 16.70
C ASP A 97 11.04 -5.40 15.73
N ASN A 98 11.18 -4.89 14.51
CA ASN A 98 12.16 -5.36 13.54
C ASN A 98 13.23 -4.28 13.35
N GLY A 99 14.49 -4.69 13.16
CA GLY A 99 15.61 -3.77 12.92
C GLY A 99 15.43 -2.87 11.69
N ALA A 100 14.64 -3.31 10.71
CA ALA A 100 14.27 -2.54 9.53
C ALA A 100 13.51 -1.26 9.88
N ASN A 101 12.58 -1.29 10.86
CA ASN A 101 11.78 -0.12 11.24
C ASN A 101 12.64 1.08 11.66
N LYS A 102 13.77 0.84 12.32
CA LYS A 102 14.71 1.91 12.71
C LYS A 102 15.39 2.56 11.51
N ARG A 103 15.50 1.85 10.38
CA ARG A 103 16.13 2.30 9.13
C ARG A 103 15.11 2.84 8.13
N THR A 104 13.84 2.50 8.30
CA THR A 104 12.73 2.88 7.42
C THR A 104 11.75 3.82 8.12
N PHE A 105 12.19 4.62 9.09
CA PHE A 105 11.36 5.63 9.74
C PHE A 105 10.04 5.06 10.28
N ASN A 106 10.10 3.94 10.99
CA ASN A 106 8.95 3.25 11.57
C ASN A 106 7.85 2.85 10.55
N ASP A 107 8.20 2.64 9.29
CA ASP A 107 7.27 2.22 8.23
C ASP A 107 6.50 0.93 8.56
N GLY A 108 7.05 0.05 9.41
CA GLY A 108 6.35 -1.15 9.88
C GLY A 108 5.00 -0.87 10.55
N TYR A 109 4.75 0.34 11.05
CA TYR A 109 3.43 0.75 11.54
C TYR A 109 2.51 1.21 10.40
N HIS A 110 2.44 0.44 9.32
CA HIS A 110 1.82 0.88 8.06
C HIS A 110 0.32 1.13 8.17
N ALA A 111 -0.39 0.38 9.02
CA ALA A 111 -1.80 0.68 9.28
C ALA A 111 -1.99 2.12 9.82
N ILE A 112 -1.06 2.60 10.65
CA ILE A 112 -1.11 3.99 11.15
C ILE A 112 -0.81 4.98 10.03
N HIS A 113 0.13 4.68 9.12
CA HIS A 113 0.37 5.52 7.96
C HIS A 113 -0.91 5.70 7.12
N HIS A 114 -1.71 4.65 6.95
CA HIS A 114 -3.02 4.76 6.29
C HIS A 114 -4.06 5.52 7.11
N ILE A 115 -4.06 5.41 8.43
CA ILE A 115 -5.00 6.13 9.31
C ILE A 115 -4.66 7.62 9.41
N ASN A 116 -3.38 7.95 9.48
CA ASN A 116 -2.88 9.31 9.60
C ASN A 116 -1.50 9.45 8.92
N ALA A 117 -1.53 9.68 7.61
CA ALA A 117 -0.31 9.82 6.79
C ALA A 117 0.54 11.06 7.12
N ARG A 118 0.05 11.98 7.96
CA ARG A 118 0.74 13.21 8.37
C ARG A 118 1.48 13.09 9.70
N LEU A 119 1.26 12.01 10.44
CA LEU A 119 1.92 11.78 11.71
C LEU A 119 3.44 11.67 11.50
N HIS A 120 4.22 12.39 12.30
CA HIS A 120 5.66 12.30 12.17
C HIS A 120 6.14 10.90 12.58
N TRP A 121 7.06 10.32 11.82
CA TRP A 121 7.47 8.93 12.00
C TRP A 121 7.97 8.58 13.41
N SER A 122 8.55 9.54 14.13
CA SER A 122 9.01 9.34 15.51
C SER A 122 7.89 9.21 16.52
N GLU A 123 6.70 9.74 16.21
CA GLU A 123 5.51 9.76 17.09
C GLU A 123 4.62 8.52 16.87
N ILE A 124 4.81 7.81 15.76
CA ILE A 124 4.00 6.65 15.38
C ILE A 124 3.96 5.56 16.46
N PRO A 125 5.08 5.15 17.10
CA PRO A 125 5.03 4.12 18.13
C PRO A 125 4.18 4.51 19.34
N GLU A 126 4.25 5.76 19.78
CA GLU A 126 3.44 6.27 20.89
C GLU A 126 1.96 6.33 20.48
N TYR A 127 1.67 6.81 19.26
CA TYR A 127 0.32 6.81 18.72
C TYR A 127 -0.29 5.40 18.67
N PHE A 128 0.50 4.39 18.25
CA PHE A 128 0.07 2.98 18.25
C PHE A 128 -0.36 2.53 19.64
N LEU A 129 0.48 2.77 20.66
CA LEU A 129 0.20 2.35 22.04
C LEU A 129 -1.06 3.02 22.58
N ASN A 130 -1.22 4.32 22.32
CA ASN A 130 -2.39 5.09 22.76
C ASN A 130 -3.69 4.71 22.02
N ASN A 131 -3.61 4.03 20.88
CA ASN A 131 -4.75 3.65 20.06
C ASN A 131 -4.86 2.13 19.83
N LYS A 132 -4.13 1.30 20.59
CA LYS A 132 -4.07 -0.15 20.40
C LYS A 132 -5.46 -0.82 20.41
N ASP A 133 -6.37 -0.30 21.22
CA ASP A 133 -7.73 -0.84 21.34
C ASP A 133 -8.54 -0.62 20.06
N LYS A 134 -8.30 0.49 19.34
CA LYS A 134 -8.90 0.73 18.02
C LYS A 134 -8.34 -0.24 16.97
N HIS A 135 -7.04 -0.53 17.02
CA HIS A 135 -6.44 -1.54 16.16
C HIS A 135 -7.04 -2.94 16.41
N LEU A 136 -7.25 -3.30 17.67
CA LEU A 136 -7.90 -4.56 18.05
C LEU A 136 -9.35 -4.61 17.55
N GLN A 137 -10.14 -3.58 17.83
CA GLN A 137 -11.55 -3.49 17.41
C GLN A 137 -11.70 -3.48 15.89
N GLY A 138 -10.80 -2.81 15.17
CA GLY A 138 -10.75 -2.80 13.70
C GLY A 138 -10.22 -4.11 13.09
N GLY A 139 -9.80 -5.08 13.91
CA GLY A 139 -9.31 -6.38 13.45
C GLY A 139 -7.94 -6.34 12.78
N ALA A 140 -7.15 -5.29 13.04
CA ALA A 140 -5.85 -5.06 12.41
C ALA A 140 -4.86 -6.19 12.72
N LEU A 141 -4.23 -6.73 11.68
CA LEU A 141 -3.15 -7.68 11.87
C LEU A 141 -1.90 -6.95 12.38
N THR A 142 -1.23 -7.54 13.37
CA THR A 142 0.01 -7.02 13.92
C THR A 142 0.97 -8.18 14.11
N PHE A 143 2.17 -8.05 13.55
CA PHE A 143 3.25 -9.02 13.67
C PHE A 143 4.42 -8.39 14.44
N ARG A 144 5.24 -9.21 15.10
CA ARG A 144 6.46 -8.76 15.77
C ARG A 144 7.66 -9.54 15.24
N GLY A 145 8.78 -8.85 15.02
CA GLY A 145 10.03 -9.49 14.58
C GLY A 145 10.11 -9.75 13.07
N LEU A 146 9.04 -9.50 12.31
CA LEU A 146 9.03 -9.58 10.85
C LEU A 146 8.97 -8.18 10.23
N ASP A 147 9.61 -8.02 9.07
CA ASP A 147 9.35 -6.91 8.15
C ASP A 147 8.42 -7.32 6.99
N PHE A 148 7.99 -6.34 6.18
CA PHE A 148 7.09 -6.59 5.05
C PHE A 148 7.69 -7.50 3.98
N PHE A 149 9.00 -7.44 3.74
CA PHE A 149 9.67 -8.28 2.75
C PHE A 149 9.66 -9.75 3.23
N GLU A 150 9.91 -9.99 4.51
CA GLU A 150 9.83 -11.32 5.12
C GLU A 150 8.41 -11.88 5.03
N VAL A 151 7.39 -11.09 5.39
CA VAL A 151 5.98 -11.49 5.26
C VAL A 151 5.63 -11.82 3.80
N GLY A 152 6.04 -10.97 2.86
CA GLY A 152 5.84 -11.19 1.43
C GLY A 152 6.51 -12.47 0.93
N MET A 153 7.76 -12.72 1.35
CA MET A 153 8.54 -13.90 0.95
C MET A 153 7.97 -15.19 1.52
N PHE A 154 7.61 -15.22 2.81
CA PHE A 154 6.96 -16.38 3.41
C PHE A 154 5.60 -16.66 2.77
N THR A 155 4.83 -15.61 2.46
CA THR A 155 3.54 -15.81 1.79
C THR A 155 3.70 -16.35 0.37
N MET A 156 4.62 -15.80 -0.44
CA MET A 156 4.89 -16.32 -1.79
C MET A 156 5.37 -17.77 -1.80
N THR A 157 6.19 -18.14 -0.81
CA THR A 157 6.72 -19.50 -0.67
C THR A 157 5.76 -20.44 0.08
N LYS A 158 4.51 -20.00 0.31
CA LYS A 158 3.44 -20.77 0.98
C LYS A 158 3.75 -21.16 2.44
N GLN A 159 4.62 -20.41 3.11
CA GLN A 159 5.03 -20.61 4.50
C GLN A 159 4.19 -19.74 5.46
N LEU A 160 2.86 -19.71 5.29
CA LEU A 160 1.96 -18.87 6.09
C LEU A 160 2.05 -19.14 7.60
N ARG A 161 2.33 -20.40 7.97
CA ARG A 161 2.58 -20.77 9.37
C ARG A 161 3.65 -19.90 10.03
N LYS A 162 4.75 -19.63 9.33
CA LYS A 162 5.84 -18.77 9.84
C LYS A 162 5.38 -17.33 10.07
N VAL A 163 4.48 -16.82 9.22
CA VAL A 163 3.89 -15.48 9.42
C VAL A 163 2.97 -15.49 10.64
N ALA A 164 2.13 -16.53 10.76
CA ALA A 164 1.19 -16.68 11.88
C ALA A 164 1.90 -16.81 13.24
N GLU A 165 3.05 -17.47 13.31
CA GLU A 165 3.87 -17.60 14.53
C GLU A 165 4.37 -16.25 15.07
N HIS A 166 4.46 -15.23 14.23
CA HIS A 166 4.89 -13.88 14.61
C HIS A 166 3.70 -12.95 14.91
N TYR A 167 2.46 -13.45 14.84
CA TYR A 167 1.28 -12.65 15.16
C TYR A 167 1.26 -12.28 16.64
N VAL A 168 0.91 -11.02 16.90
CA VAL A 168 0.72 -10.49 18.25
C VAL A 168 -0.73 -10.09 18.42
N HIS A 169 -1.40 -10.78 19.34
CA HIS A 169 -2.72 -10.38 19.79
C HIS A 169 -2.63 -9.12 20.66
N LEU A 170 -3.43 -8.11 20.35
CA LEU A 170 -3.43 -6.84 21.07
C LEU A 170 -4.36 -6.82 22.29
N GLY A 171 -5.25 -7.82 22.40
CA GLY A 171 -6.17 -7.98 23.52
C GLY A 171 -5.57 -8.77 24.68
N SER A 172 -6.45 -9.29 25.53
CA SER A 172 -6.09 -10.16 26.64
C SER A 172 -5.83 -11.59 26.19
N GLU A 173 -5.04 -12.34 26.97
CA GLU A 173 -4.58 -13.69 26.63
C GLU A 173 -5.72 -14.70 26.46
N ASP A 174 -6.82 -14.55 27.19
CA ASP A 174 -8.03 -15.37 27.10
C ASP A 174 -8.77 -15.24 25.75
N THR A 175 -8.52 -14.16 25.01
CA THR A 175 -9.11 -13.91 23.69
C THR A 175 -8.11 -14.13 22.55
N ALA A 176 -6.88 -14.54 22.86
CA ALA A 176 -5.84 -14.72 21.87
C ALA A 176 -6.13 -15.95 20.98
N PRO A 177 -6.13 -15.78 19.65
CA PRO A 177 -6.30 -16.92 18.75
C PRO A 177 -5.06 -17.81 18.78
N THR A 178 -5.27 -19.10 18.52
CA THR A 178 -4.20 -20.05 18.25
C THR A 178 -3.48 -19.73 16.94
N VAL A 179 -2.25 -20.24 16.77
CA VAL A 179 -1.48 -20.02 15.53
C VAL A 179 -2.20 -20.62 14.32
N GLU A 180 -2.91 -21.73 14.50
CA GLU A 180 -3.75 -22.38 13.48
C GLU A 180 -4.89 -21.47 13.02
N GLU A 181 -5.58 -20.82 13.96
CA GLU A 181 -6.66 -19.86 13.66
C GLU A 181 -6.13 -18.63 12.94
N VAL A 182 -4.97 -18.12 13.35
CA VAL A 182 -4.29 -17.01 12.65
C VAL A 182 -3.92 -17.43 11.23
N GLU A 183 -3.30 -18.60 11.05
CA GLU A 183 -2.94 -19.09 9.71
C GLU A 183 -4.18 -19.24 8.82
N ALA A 184 -5.27 -19.79 9.35
CA ALA A 184 -6.55 -19.88 8.65
C ALA A 184 -7.10 -18.51 8.25
N LYS A 185 -7.03 -17.52 9.16
CA LYS A 185 -7.40 -16.12 8.88
C LYS A 185 -6.57 -15.53 7.75
N LEU A 186 -5.24 -15.67 7.80
CA LEU A 186 -4.34 -15.18 6.74
C LEU A 186 -4.66 -15.82 5.40
N ARG A 187 -4.93 -17.13 5.37
CA ARG A 187 -5.33 -17.86 4.17
C ARG A 187 -6.64 -17.34 3.59
N LYS A 188 -7.63 -17.04 4.44
CA LYS A 188 -8.90 -16.42 4.04
C LYS A 188 -8.68 -15.03 3.43
N TRP A 189 -7.78 -14.23 4.00
CA TRP A 189 -7.48 -12.85 3.56
C TRP A 189 -6.64 -12.77 2.28
N LEU A 190 -6.13 -13.91 1.78
CA LEU A 190 -5.47 -14.03 0.48
C LEU A 190 -6.42 -14.42 -0.65
N ALA A 191 -7.67 -14.76 -0.34
CA ALA A 191 -8.64 -15.12 -1.36
C ALA A 191 -8.99 -13.89 -2.22
N PRO A 192 -9.21 -14.06 -3.54
CA PRO A 192 -9.65 -12.96 -4.40
C PRO A 192 -10.94 -12.32 -3.88
N ILE A 193 -10.95 -10.99 -3.80
CA ILE A 193 -12.14 -10.23 -3.41
C ILE A 193 -12.96 -9.94 -4.66
N HIS A 194 -14.19 -10.45 -4.69
CA HIS A 194 -15.16 -10.10 -5.71
C HIS A 194 -15.92 -8.86 -5.26
N ARG A 195 -15.68 -7.73 -5.94
CA ARG A 195 -16.37 -6.46 -5.66
C ARG A 195 -17.69 -6.39 -6.42
N ASP A 196 -18.74 -5.96 -5.72
CA ASP A 196 -20.00 -5.54 -6.34
C ASP A 196 -19.95 -4.02 -6.55
N PRO A 197 -19.91 -3.54 -7.82
CA PRO A 197 -19.77 -2.12 -8.13
C PRO A 197 -20.89 -1.23 -7.59
N VAL A 198 -22.08 -1.79 -7.35
CA VAL A 198 -23.24 -1.03 -6.86
C VAL A 198 -23.11 -0.83 -5.35
N ALA A 199 -22.83 -1.91 -4.62
CA ALA A 199 -22.67 -1.89 -3.17
C ALA A 199 -21.46 -1.05 -2.72
N ASP A 200 -20.37 -1.05 -3.49
CA ASP A 200 -19.16 -0.26 -3.18
C ASP A 200 -19.40 1.26 -3.34
N LYS A 201 -20.21 1.68 -4.32
CA LYS A 201 -20.58 3.09 -4.51
C LYS A 201 -21.40 3.61 -3.34
N GLU A 202 -22.38 2.83 -2.87
CA GLU A 202 -23.21 3.20 -1.72
C GLU A 202 -22.40 3.26 -0.42
N ARG A 203 -21.38 2.40 -0.27
CA ARG A 203 -20.48 2.39 0.89
C ARG A 203 -19.54 3.61 0.94
N CYS A 204 -19.13 4.14 -0.21
CA CYS A 204 -18.32 5.35 -0.34
C CYS A 204 -19.12 6.66 -0.25
N SER A 205 -20.46 6.63 -0.36
CA SER A 205 -21.31 7.83 -0.36
C SER A 205 -21.78 8.30 1.03
N CYS A 206 -21.05 8.00 2.11
CA CYS A 206 -21.38 8.54 3.45
C CYS A 206 -21.34 10.08 3.41
N ASN A 207 -22.45 10.73 3.77
CA ASN A 207 -22.53 12.18 3.87
C ASN A 207 -21.53 12.71 4.92
N SER A 208 -20.90 13.83 4.58
CA SER A 208 -19.73 14.48 5.19
C SER A 208 -19.81 14.89 6.67
N HIS A 209 -20.82 14.49 7.43
CA HIS A 209 -20.98 14.88 8.83
C HIS A 209 -20.67 13.79 9.86
N ASP A 210 -20.66 12.51 9.48
CA ASP A 210 -20.40 11.40 10.43
C ASP A 210 -19.28 10.44 10.00
N CYS A 211 -18.54 10.76 8.93
CA CYS A 211 -17.56 9.82 8.39
C CYS A 211 -16.22 9.92 9.12
N GLU A 212 -15.90 8.89 9.93
CA GLU A 212 -14.56 8.69 10.49
C GLU A 212 -13.51 8.79 9.36
N VAL A 213 -12.44 9.55 9.63
CA VAL A 213 -11.33 9.84 8.70
C VAL A 213 -10.75 8.57 8.05
N SER A 214 -10.89 7.41 8.71
CA SER A 214 -10.48 6.08 8.24
C SER A 214 -11.15 5.62 6.93
N ARG A 215 -12.31 6.19 6.55
CA ARG A 215 -13.06 5.80 5.33
C ARG A 215 -12.69 6.60 4.08
N CYS A 216 -12.09 7.79 4.23
CA CYS A 216 -11.85 8.71 3.12
C CYS A 216 -10.71 8.26 2.19
N GLN A 217 -9.65 7.63 2.70
CA GLN A 217 -8.50 7.22 1.88
C GLN A 217 -8.84 6.08 0.90
N ALA A 218 -9.78 5.21 1.26
CA ALA A 218 -10.24 4.11 0.40
C ALA A 218 -11.03 4.59 -0.84
N CYS A 219 -11.74 5.73 -0.77
CA CYS A 219 -12.53 6.23 -1.90
C CYS A 219 -11.68 6.83 -3.04
N LEU A 220 -10.40 7.16 -2.81
CA LEU A 220 -9.50 7.64 -3.87
C LEU A 220 -9.23 6.59 -4.94
N LEU A 221 -9.33 5.30 -4.61
CA LEU A 221 -9.22 4.19 -5.57
C LEU A 221 -10.53 3.85 -6.28
N VAL A 222 -11.68 4.34 -5.79
CA VAL A 222 -13.02 4.01 -6.34
C VAL A 222 -13.45 4.97 -7.45
N SER A 223 -12.95 6.21 -7.47
CA SER A 223 -13.33 7.23 -8.48
C SER A 223 -12.71 7.04 -9.88
N SER A 224 -11.94 5.98 -10.11
CA SER A 224 -11.30 5.69 -11.40
C SER A 224 -12.23 5.10 -12.47
N GLY A 225 -13.49 4.79 -12.11
CA GLY A 225 -14.48 4.22 -13.01
C GLY A 225 -15.78 5.03 -13.04
N LEU A 226 -15.92 5.87 -14.07
CA LEU A 226 -17.13 6.54 -14.55
C LEU A 226 -17.50 7.90 -13.90
N ALA A 227 -17.53 8.89 -14.79
CA ALA A 227 -18.30 10.13 -14.79
C ALA A 227 -17.88 11.27 -13.82
N SER A 228 -17.10 12.21 -14.37
CA SER A 228 -17.42 13.65 -14.39
C SER A 228 -18.24 14.18 -13.19
N GLN A 229 -17.61 14.28 -12.03
CA GLN A 229 -18.00 15.27 -11.03
C GLN A 229 -16.75 15.99 -10.56
N ARG A 230 -16.87 17.33 -10.51
CA ARG A 230 -15.83 18.28 -10.08
C ARG A 230 -15.13 17.76 -8.82
N LEU A 231 -13.81 17.63 -8.91
CA LEU A 231 -12.92 17.39 -7.77
C LEU A 231 -12.77 18.65 -6.87
N ASP A 232 -13.71 19.59 -6.94
CA ASP A 232 -13.63 20.85 -6.20
C ASP A 232 -13.91 20.65 -4.68
N ASN A 233 -14.41 19.49 -4.26
CA ASN A 233 -14.81 19.23 -2.85
C ASN A 233 -14.12 18.02 -2.17
N CYS A 234 -13.12 17.39 -2.78
CA CYS A 234 -12.34 16.34 -2.10
C CYS A 234 -11.11 16.96 -1.44
N CYS A 235 -11.23 17.37 -0.18
CA CYS A 235 -10.13 17.74 0.73
C CYS A 235 -8.86 18.25 0.03
N MET A 236 -8.96 19.38 -0.66
CA MET A 236 -7.84 20.31 -0.62
C MET A 236 -7.68 20.66 0.85
N CYS A 237 -6.57 20.25 1.47
CA CYS A 237 -6.03 21.07 2.54
C CYS A 237 -5.61 22.38 1.90
N SER A 238 -6.57 23.29 1.78
CA SER A 238 -6.36 24.71 1.58
C SER A 238 -5.48 25.23 2.73
N THR A 239 -4.36 25.83 2.37
CA THR A 239 -4.22 27.25 2.69
C THR A 239 -4.92 28.03 1.61
#